data_AF-W6K9R6-F1
#
_entry.id   AF-W6K9R6-F1
#
_cell.length_a   1.000
_cell.length_b   1.000
_cell.length_c   1.000
_cell.angle_alpha   90.00
_cell.angle_beta   90.00
_cell.angle_gamma   90.00
#
_symmetry.space_group_name_H-M   'P 1'
#
loop_
_entity.id
_entity.type
_entity.pdbx_description
1 polymer ?
#
loop_
_entity_poly.entity_id
_entity_poly.type
_entity_poly.pdbx_seq_one_letter_code
_entity_poly.pdbx_strand_id
1 'polypeptide(L)'
;MTTRIHHLARAGEWAQAQQTGRYEGSAQDRADGFLHFSTPEQIRESARKHRAGEADLLLLTVHAEDLGGALQWEPSRGGALFPHLYEALSIKLVQRVDPLPLNDQAGHLFPADLFPEDF
;
A
#
# COMPACT_ATOMS: atom_id res chain seq x y z
N MET A 1 -13.70 -5.99 -14.39
CA MET A 1 -13.46 -6.05 -12.93
C MET A 1 -12.27 -5.15 -12.65
N THR A 2 -12.31 -4.35 -11.59
CA THR A 2 -11.17 -3.52 -11.17
C THR A 2 -10.37 -4.27 -10.10
N THR A 3 -9.06 -4.29 -10.26
CA THR A 3 -8.14 -5.00 -9.36
C THR A 3 -7.72 -4.06 -8.24
N ARG A 4 -8.06 -4.38 -6.99
CA ARG A 4 -7.62 -3.60 -5.82
C ARG A 4 -6.18 -3.96 -5.47
N ILE A 5 -5.35 -2.94 -5.31
CA ILE A 5 -3.99 -3.07 -4.78
C ILE A 5 -3.78 -2.06 -3.66
N HIS A 6 -2.81 -2.32 -2.80
CA HIS A 6 -2.66 -1.64 -1.54
C HIS A 6 -1.23 -1.17 -1.28
N HIS A 7 -1.09 0.03 -0.71
CA HIS A 7 0.19 0.58 -0.27
C HIS A 7 0.15 0.92 1.23
N LEU A 8 1.27 0.71 1.93
CA LEU A 8 1.42 1.07 3.34
C LEU A 8 2.08 2.44 3.46
N ALA A 9 1.32 3.44 3.89
CA ALA A 9 1.80 4.81 4.06
C ALA A 9 1.88 5.19 5.53
N ARG A 10 2.88 5.97 5.94
CA ARG A 10 2.86 6.61 7.26
C ARG A 10 1.85 7.75 7.25
N ALA A 11 1.11 7.92 8.35
CA ALA A 11 0.10 8.97 8.45
C ALA A 11 0.65 10.37 8.20
N GLY A 12 1.87 10.65 8.67
CA GLY A 12 2.55 11.93 8.42
C GLY A 12 2.87 12.17 6.93
N GLU A 13 3.39 11.15 6.23
CA GLU A 13 3.70 11.22 4.79
C GLU A 13 2.40 11.39 3.97
N TRP A 14 1.34 10.68 4.35
CA TRP A 14 0.02 10.83 3.73
C TRP A 14 -0.61 12.21 3.99
N ALA A 15 -0.49 12.75 5.21
CA ALA A 15 -0.99 14.07 5.54
C ALA A 15 -0.31 15.19 4.73
N GLN A 16 0.98 15.04 4.43
CA GLN A 16 1.71 15.95 3.53
C GLN A 16 1.20 15.81 2.09
N ALA A 17 1.01 14.58 1.60
CA ALA A 17 0.49 14.33 0.26
C ALA A 17 -0.91 14.91 0.04
N GLN A 18 -1.76 14.90 1.07
CA GLN A 18 -3.08 15.53 1.01
C GLN A 18 -3.01 17.06 0.79
N GLN A 19 -1.92 17.71 1.20
CA GLN A 19 -1.72 19.15 0.98
C GLN A 19 -1.19 19.46 -0.42
N THR A 20 -0.37 18.58 -0.98
CA THR A 20 0.28 18.77 -2.31
C THR A 20 -0.51 18.15 -3.45
N GLY A 21 -1.44 17.23 -3.16
CA GLY A 21 -2.18 16.45 -4.16
C GLY A 21 -1.42 15.22 -4.67
N ARG A 22 -0.18 14.99 -4.24
CA ARG A 22 0.69 13.90 -4.72
C ARG A 22 1.42 13.23 -3.55
N TYR A 23 1.39 11.90 -3.53
CA TYR A 23 2.10 11.08 -2.58
C TYR A 23 3.39 10.55 -3.20
N GLU A 24 4.52 11.05 -2.71
CA GLU A 24 5.87 10.79 -3.20
C GLU A 24 6.51 9.51 -2.60
N GLY A 25 5.74 8.75 -1.81
CA GLY A 25 6.25 7.55 -1.15
C GLY A 25 7.05 7.79 0.12
N SER A 26 7.46 6.70 0.73
CA SER A 26 8.39 6.72 1.85
C SER A 26 9.84 6.98 1.38
N ALA A 27 10.76 7.19 2.33
CA ALA A 27 12.19 7.28 2.01
C ALA A 27 12.72 6.03 1.28
N GLN A 28 12.16 4.85 1.59
CA GLN A 28 12.54 3.60 0.96
C GLN A 28 12.00 3.52 -0.48
N ASP A 29 10.74 3.86 -0.72
CA ASP A 29 10.18 3.87 -2.07
C ASP A 29 10.97 4.81 -3.00
N ARG A 30 11.40 5.97 -2.50
CA ARG A 30 12.26 6.89 -3.26
C ARG A 30 13.66 6.33 -3.53
N ALA A 31 14.23 5.58 -2.59
CA ALA A 31 15.54 4.95 -2.78
C ALA A 31 15.46 3.80 -3.80
N ASP A 32 14.36 3.04 -3.77
CA ASP A 32 14.11 1.92 -4.68
C ASP A 32 13.62 2.39 -6.07
N GLY A 33 13.07 3.61 -6.16
CA GLY A 33 12.67 4.27 -7.41
C GLY A 33 11.21 4.03 -7.82
N PHE A 34 10.41 3.40 -6.96
CA PHE A 34 8.99 3.12 -7.19
C PHE A 34 8.24 2.92 -5.87
N LEU A 35 6.92 3.12 -5.89
CA LEU A 35 6.04 2.83 -4.76
C LEU A 35 5.70 1.35 -4.73
N HIS A 36 5.92 0.70 -3.58
CA HIS A 36 5.56 -0.71 -3.38
C HIS A 36 4.08 -0.88 -3.12
N PHE A 37 3.37 -1.55 -4.02
CA PHE A 37 2.01 -2.02 -3.76
C PHE A 37 1.99 -3.53 -3.48
N SER A 38 0.87 -4.01 -2.98
CA SER A 38 0.62 -5.43 -2.73
C SER A 38 -0.84 -5.76 -3.07
N THR A 39 -1.11 -6.98 -3.52
CA THR A 39 -2.48 -7.49 -3.63
C THR A 39 -3.07 -7.75 -2.23
N PRO A 40 -4.40 -8.00 -2.10
CA PRO A 40 -5.00 -8.39 -0.83
C PRO A 40 -4.31 -9.61 -0.20
N GLU A 41 -3.90 -10.60 -1.00
CA GLU A 41 -3.24 -11.83 -0.52
C GLU A 41 -1.82 -11.55 0.00
N GLN A 42 -1.17 -10.47 -0.45
CA GLN A 42 0.21 -10.13 -0.13
C GLN A 42 0.34 -9.16 1.05
N ILE A 43 -0.61 -8.22 1.20
CA ILE A 43 -0.43 -7.03 2.04
C ILE A 43 -0.23 -7.34 3.53
N ARG A 44 -0.90 -8.38 4.07
CA ARG A 44 -0.71 -8.81 5.48
C ARG A 44 0.74 -9.19 5.74
N GLU A 45 1.36 -9.94 4.84
CA GLU A 45 2.75 -10.36 5.00
C GLU A 45 3.74 -9.22 4.72
N SER A 46 3.46 -8.36 3.74
CA SER A 46 4.25 -7.14 3.51
C SER A 46 4.32 -6.27 4.77
N ALA A 47 3.19 -6.02 5.43
CA ALA A 47 3.16 -5.25 6.68
C ALA A 47 3.97 -5.94 7.78
N ARG A 48 3.77 -7.24 8.00
CA ARG A 48 4.49 -8.02 9.01
C ARG A 48 6.02 -7.98 8.81
N LYS A 49 6.50 -7.97 7.56
CA LYS A 49 7.94 -8.01 7.27
C LYS A 49 8.61 -6.64 7.35
N HIS A 50 7.94 -5.60 6.89
CA HIS A 50 8.56 -4.31 6.63
C HIS A 50 8.12 -3.20 7.59
N ARG A 51 7.01 -3.41 8.31
CA ARG A 51 6.35 -2.39 9.13
C ARG A 51 5.92 -2.91 10.51
N ALA A 52 6.38 -4.10 10.94
CA ALA A 52 6.02 -4.65 12.26
C ALA A 52 6.37 -3.67 13.39
N GLY A 53 5.42 -3.49 14.31
CA GLY A 53 5.54 -2.57 15.45
C GLY A 53 5.48 -1.09 15.09
N GLU A 54 5.25 -0.73 13.82
CA GLU A 54 5.17 0.66 13.40
C GLU A 54 3.79 1.27 13.71
N ALA A 55 3.74 2.33 14.52
CA ALA A 55 2.49 3.04 14.77
C ALA A 55 2.13 3.98 13.61
N ASP A 56 0.90 4.52 13.63
CA ASP A 56 0.42 5.53 12.68
C ASP A 56 0.56 5.10 11.20
N LEU A 57 0.36 3.82 10.94
CA LEU A 57 0.38 3.26 9.60
C LEU A 57 -1.02 3.31 8.98
N LEU A 58 -1.08 3.61 7.68
CA LEU A 58 -2.28 3.65 6.88
C LEU A 58 -2.20 2.65 5.73
N LEU A 59 -3.34 2.10 5.37
CA LEU A 59 -3.55 1.30 4.16
C LEU A 59 -4.21 2.18 3.10
N LEU A 60 -3.49 2.46 2.02
CA LEU A 60 -4.06 3.13 0.85
C LEU A 60 -4.55 2.07 -0.12
N THR A 61 -5.80 2.18 -0.57
CA THR A 61 -6.39 1.28 -1.58
C THR A 61 -6.62 2.03 -2.88
N VAL A 62 -6.17 1.45 -3.99
CA VAL A 62 -6.32 1.99 -5.35
C VAL A 62 -6.79 0.90 -6.31
N HIS A 63 -7.35 1.28 -7.45
CA HIS A 63 -7.55 0.36 -8.57
C HIS A 63 -6.32 0.36 -9.46
N ALA A 64 -5.80 -0.84 -9.76
CA ALA A 64 -4.61 -0.99 -10.60
C ALA A 64 -4.80 -0.40 -12.00
N GLU A 65 -6.00 -0.52 -12.55
CA GLU A 65 -6.34 -0.05 -13.89
C GLU A 65 -6.29 1.47 -14.02
N ASP A 66 -6.50 2.20 -12.93
CA ASP A 66 -6.47 3.67 -12.89
C ASP A 66 -5.04 4.23 -12.93
N LEU A 67 -4.02 3.39 -12.70
CA LEU A 67 -2.60 3.78 -12.66
C LEU A 67 -1.90 3.70 -14.01
N GLY A 68 -2.56 3.14 -15.03
CA GLY A 68 -2.07 3.12 -16.40
C GLY A 68 -0.68 2.50 -16.57
N GLY A 69 0.11 3.04 -17.50
CA GLY A 69 1.40 2.47 -17.90
C GLY A 69 2.55 2.65 -16.91
N ALA A 70 2.36 3.42 -15.83
CA ALA A 70 3.38 3.59 -14.79
C ALA A 70 3.35 2.45 -13.77
N LEU A 71 2.27 1.66 -13.72
CA LEU A 71 2.17 0.47 -12.89
C LEU A 71 2.77 -0.73 -13.63
N GLN A 72 3.74 -1.39 -13.01
CA GLN A 72 4.34 -2.62 -13.52
C GLN A 72 4.16 -3.75 -12.52
N TRP A 73 3.94 -4.96 -13.02
CA TRP A 73 3.85 -6.17 -12.20
C TRP A 73 5.14 -6.95 -12.38
N GLU A 74 5.96 -7.00 -11.33
CA GLU A 74 7.31 -7.55 -11.41
C GLU A 74 7.51 -8.72 -10.44
N PRO A 75 8.28 -9.75 -10.82
CA PRO A 75 8.63 -10.82 -9.91
C PRO A 75 9.41 -10.30 -8.71
N SER A 76 8.95 -10.63 -7.51
CA SER A 76 9.64 -10.31 -6.27
C SER A 76 9.76 -11.59 -5.44
N ARG A 77 9.36 -11.55 -4.17
CA ARG A 77 9.51 -12.67 -3.25
C ARG A 77 8.83 -13.94 -3.76
N GLY A 78 9.61 -15.02 -3.84
CA GLY A 78 9.11 -16.35 -4.23
C GLY A 78 8.61 -16.44 -5.67
N GLY A 79 8.98 -15.48 -6.52
CA GLY A 79 8.52 -15.41 -7.91
C GLY A 79 7.10 -14.85 -8.08
N ALA A 80 6.42 -14.48 -6.99
CA ALA A 80 5.12 -13.81 -7.07
C ALA A 80 5.28 -12.39 -7.64
N LEU A 81 4.31 -11.96 -8.44
CA LEU A 81 4.28 -10.62 -9.01
C LEU A 81 3.79 -9.61 -7.98
N PHE A 82 4.56 -8.54 -7.78
CA PHE A 82 4.17 -7.40 -6.97
C PHE A 82 3.94 -6.18 -7.88
N PRO A 83 2.90 -5.38 -7.61
CA PRO A 83 2.66 -4.14 -8.32
C PRO A 83 3.64 -3.04 -7.83
N HIS A 84 4.35 -2.42 -8.74
CA HIS A 84 5.26 -1.29 -8.49
C HIS A 84 4.83 -0.09 -9.34
N LEU A 85 4.61 1.06 -8.70
CA LEU A 85 4.23 2.29 -9.40
C LEU A 85 5.45 3.20 -9.55
N TYR A 86 5.85 3.47 -10.80
CA TYR A 86 7.02 4.27 -11.16
C TYR A 86 6.74 5.78 -11.26
N GLU A 87 5.76 6.26 -10.49
CA GLU A 87 5.44 7.67 -10.36
C GLU A 87 4.85 7.98 -8.99
N ALA A 88 4.78 9.27 -8.63
CA ALA A 88 4.08 9.68 -7.43
C ALA A 88 2.57 9.44 -7.59
N LEU A 89 1.95 8.89 -6.54
CA LEU A 89 0.53 8.58 -6.53
C LEU A 89 -0.31 9.85 -6.39
N SER A 90 -1.19 10.11 -7.36
CA SER A 90 -2.23 11.15 -7.21
C SER A 90 -3.21 10.75 -6.11
N ILE A 91 -3.44 11.63 -5.13
CA ILE A 91 -4.37 11.35 -4.02
C ILE A 91 -5.81 11.10 -4.51
N LYS A 92 -6.16 11.60 -5.71
CA LYS A 92 -7.48 11.41 -6.32
C LYS A 92 -7.73 9.98 -6.78
N LEU A 93 -6.68 9.17 -6.94
CA LEU A 93 -6.78 7.76 -7.33
C LEU A 93 -6.94 6.84 -6.11
N VAL A 94 -6.76 7.37 -4.90
CA VAL A 94 -6.95 6.64 -3.65
C VAL A 94 -8.44 6.50 -3.36
N GLN A 95 -8.93 5.26 -3.43
CA GLN A 95 -10.33 4.91 -3.24
C GLN A 95 -10.70 4.80 -1.75
N ARG A 96 -9.74 4.36 -0.93
CA ARG A 96 -9.94 4.19 0.51
C ARG A 96 -8.63 4.37 1.26
N VAL A 97 -8.74 4.93 2.46
CA VAL A 97 -7.65 5.05 3.42
C VAL A 97 -8.13 4.45 4.73
N ASP A 98 -7.47 3.38 5.18
CA ASP A 98 -7.79 2.72 6.44
C ASP A 98 -6.63 2.86 7.43
N PRO A 99 -6.87 3.23 8.69
CA PRO A 99 -5.84 3.12 9.71
C PRO A 99 -5.51 1.64 9.98
N LEU A 100 -4.23 1.36 10.22
CA LEU A 100 -3.70 0.04 10.59
C LEU A 100 -3.14 0.08 12.01
N PRO A 101 -4.01 0.12 13.05
CA PRO A 101 -3.55 0.12 14.43
C PRO A 101 -2.80 -1.17 14.77
N LEU A 102 -1.86 -1.07 15.70
CA LEU A 102 -1.13 -2.23 16.19
C LEU A 102 -2.06 -3.19 16.94
N ASN A 103 -1.78 -4.48 16.83
CA ASN A 103 -2.33 -5.52 17.69
C ASN A 103 -1.36 -5.83 18.85
N ASP A 104 -1.81 -6.66 19.79
CA ASP A 104 -1.03 -7.05 20.98
C ASP A 104 0.25 -7.85 20.67
N GLN A 105 0.47 -8.23 19.40
CA GLN A 105 1.59 -9.04 18.94
C GLN A 105 2.53 -8.29 17.97
N ALA A 106 2.53 -6.95 18.02
CA ALA A 106 3.33 -6.09 17.13
C ALA A 106 3.02 -6.26 15.61
N GLY A 107 1.88 -6.86 15.28
CA GLY A 107 1.27 -6.83 13.94
C GLY A 107 0.25 -5.70 13.82
N HIS A 108 -0.48 -5.65 12.70
CA HIS A 108 -1.53 -4.66 12.47
C HIS A 108 -2.90 -5.31 12.34
N LEU A 109 -3.94 -4.58 12.77
CA LEU A 109 -5.33 -4.92 12.48
C LEU A 109 -5.70 -4.39 11.09
N PHE A 110 -6.12 -5.29 10.22
CA PHE A 110 -6.60 -4.94 8.88
C PHE A 110 -8.13 -4.86 8.83
N PRO A 111 -8.70 -4.07 7.90
CA PRO A 111 -10.14 -4.06 7.67
C PRO A 111 -10.65 -5.46 7.32
N ALA A 112 -11.78 -5.87 7.92
CA ALA A 112 -12.34 -7.21 7.72
C ALA A 112 -12.77 -7.46 6.26
N ASP A 113 -13.27 -6.43 5.59
CA ASP A 113 -13.76 -6.46 4.20
C ASP A 113 -12.63 -6.41 3.15
N LEU A 114 -11.38 -6.37 3.60
CA LEU A 114 -10.22 -6.47 2.73
C LEU A 114 -10.06 -7.89 2.16
N PHE A 115 -10.53 -8.91 2.89
CA PHE A 115 -10.37 -10.32 2.56
C PHE A 115 -11.75 -10.97 2.41
N PRO A 116 -12.33 -10.93 1.19
CA PRO A 116 -13.70 -11.42 0.97
C PRO A 116 -13.90 -12.93 1.18
N GLU A 117 -12.83 -13.71 1.41
CA GLU A 117 -12.89 -15.17 1.61
C GLU A 117 -12.68 -15.64 3.07
N ASP A 118 -12.64 -14.73 4.05
CA ASP A 118 -12.45 -15.09 5.48
C ASP A 118 -13.77 -15.44 6.24
N PHE A 119 -14.88 -15.77 5.53
CA PHE A 119 -16.16 -16.21 6.13
C PHE A 119 -16.77 -17.46 5.48
#